data_AF-A0A6B9YAA3-F1
#
_entry.id   AF-A0A6B9YAA3-F1
#
_cell.length_a   1.000
_cell.length_b   1.000
_cell.length_c   1.000
_cell.angle_alpha   90.00
_cell.angle_beta   90.00
_cell.angle_gamma   90.00
#
_symmetry.space_group_name_H-M   'P 1'
#
loop_
_entity.id
_entity.type
_entity.pdbx_description
1 polymer ?
#
loop_
_entity_poly.entity_id
_entity_poly.type
_entity_poly.pdbx_seq_one_letter_code
_entity_poly.pdbx_strand_id
1 'polypeptide(L)'
;MRTLLIVSHPDIIESYSQQYFLNGIKDFRNITVHHLENLYPDWNIDVKKEQALLREHDRIIFQFPFYWYSSPPLLKHWQDVVLEEGVTHGPRGGILEGKEFGLVLMIGVSEKEYRAGGNEQFTISELTKPFQAMAGKTGMHYLPPFEIYQFVYTEDDRKMDILIPYWQMLTMENNDSLATRENWLMNLLEEVINSSDGTDEQNILAYAKDIIEENQSEIEDLKIVLDQMYQR
;
A
#
# COMPACT_ATOMS: atom_id res chain seq x y z
N MET A 1 -13.47 -2.10 -0.95
CA MET A 1 -12.22 -2.46 -1.63
C MET A 1 -11.50 -3.54 -0.83
N ARG A 2 -11.05 -4.61 -1.47
CA ARG A 2 -10.19 -5.65 -0.87
C ARG A 2 -8.79 -5.58 -1.45
N THR A 3 -7.78 -5.70 -0.59
CA THR A 3 -6.37 -5.58 -0.97
C THR A 3 -5.64 -6.90 -0.76
N LEU A 4 -5.00 -7.42 -1.80
CA LEU A 4 -4.08 -8.54 -1.71
C LEU A 4 -2.66 -8.00 -1.52
N LEU A 5 -2.09 -8.20 -0.33
CA LEU A 5 -0.71 -7.86 -0.03
C LEU A 5 0.17 -9.09 -0.23
N ILE A 6 0.82 -9.18 -1.40
CA ILE A 6 1.78 -10.25 -1.68
C ILE A 6 3.13 -9.83 -1.11
N VAL A 7 3.55 -10.51 -0.06
CA VAL A 7 4.83 -10.28 0.60
C VAL A 7 5.85 -11.29 0.08
N SER A 8 7.00 -10.81 -0.39
CA SER A 8 8.14 -11.65 -0.73
C SER A 8 9.33 -11.21 0.13
N HIS A 9 9.72 -12.07 1.05
CA HIS A 9 10.86 -11.88 1.93
C HIS A 9 11.36 -13.25 2.40
N PRO A 10 12.64 -13.61 2.18
CA PRO A 10 13.17 -14.93 2.53
C PRO A 10 13.07 -15.21 4.03
N ASP A 11 13.50 -14.26 4.86
CA ASP A 11 13.52 -14.40 6.33
C ASP A 11 12.60 -13.39 7.00
N ILE A 12 11.28 -13.52 6.77
CA ILE A 12 10.29 -12.52 7.24
C ILE A 12 10.21 -12.41 8.77
N ILE A 13 10.50 -13.51 9.48
CA ILE A 13 10.40 -13.58 10.95
C ILE A 13 11.49 -12.71 11.60
N GLU A 14 12.70 -12.74 11.03
CA GLU A 14 13.85 -11.97 11.53
C GLU A 14 13.83 -10.50 11.06
N SER A 15 12.89 -10.15 10.18
CA SER A 15 12.82 -8.83 9.57
C SER A 15 11.99 -7.86 10.42
N TYR A 16 12.67 -7.05 11.23
CA TYR A 16 12.04 -6.05 12.09
C TYR A 16 11.08 -5.13 11.32
N SER A 17 11.48 -4.62 10.15
CA SER A 17 10.64 -3.72 9.35
C SER A 17 9.37 -4.43 8.87
N GLN A 18 9.50 -5.63 8.29
CA GLN A 18 8.33 -6.38 7.81
C GLN A 18 7.37 -6.71 8.96
N GLN A 19 7.90 -7.19 10.10
CA GLN A 19 7.08 -7.47 11.27
C GLN A 19 6.36 -6.22 11.78
N TYR A 20 7.02 -5.06 11.78
CA TYR A 20 6.40 -3.80 12.19
C TYR A 20 5.18 -3.46 11.31
N PHE A 21 5.34 -3.47 9.99
CA PHE A 21 4.26 -3.15 9.07
C PHE A 21 3.14 -4.20 9.05
N LEU A 22 3.48 -5.48 9.13
CA LEU A 22 2.49 -6.56 9.17
C LEU A 22 1.68 -6.55 10.47
N ASN A 23 2.32 -6.30 11.62
CA ASN A 23 1.60 -6.14 12.88
C ASN A 23 0.69 -4.91 12.86
N GLY A 24 1.10 -3.83 12.19
CA GLY A 24 0.30 -2.63 12.02
C GLY A 24 -0.97 -2.84 11.18
N ILE A 25 -1.12 -3.94 10.46
CA ILE A 25 -2.30 -4.22 9.63
C ILE A 25 -3.10 -5.46 10.07
N LYS A 26 -2.74 -6.08 11.20
CA LYS A 26 -3.34 -7.34 11.65
C LYS A 26 -4.87 -7.26 11.85
N ASP A 27 -5.37 -6.08 12.20
CA ASP A 27 -6.78 -5.85 12.53
C ASP A 27 -7.61 -5.45 11.30
N PHE A 28 -6.97 -5.18 10.15
CA PHE A 28 -7.63 -4.81 8.90
C PHE A 28 -8.16 -6.05 8.17
N ARG A 29 -9.48 -6.27 8.25
CA ARG A 29 -10.15 -7.45 7.68
C ARG A 29 -10.24 -7.45 6.15
N ASN A 30 -10.04 -6.29 5.52
CA ASN A 30 -10.09 -6.12 4.08
C ASN A 30 -8.73 -6.34 3.39
N ILE A 31 -7.68 -6.64 4.16
CA ILE A 31 -6.33 -6.93 3.64
C ILE A 31 -6.03 -8.42 3.79
N THR A 32 -5.72 -9.08 2.69
CA THR A 32 -5.21 -10.46 2.68
C THR A 32 -3.69 -10.43 2.59
N VAL A 33 -3.01 -10.79 3.67
CA VAL A 33 -1.55 -10.94 3.68
C VAL A 33 -1.18 -12.31 3.11
N HIS A 34 -0.37 -12.31 2.06
CA HIS A 34 0.01 -13.52 1.32
C HIS A 34 1.53 -13.60 1.17
N HIS A 35 2.20 -14.28 2.11
CA HIS A 35 3.66 -14.41 2.13
C HIS A 35 4.14 -15.60 1.28
N LEU A 36 4.86 -15.31 0.20
CA LEU A 36 5.25 -16.30 -0.81
C LEU A 36 6.19 -17.37 -0.27
N GLU A 37 7.27 -16.99 0.42
CA GLU A 37 8.30 -17.97 0.85
C GLU A 37 7.78 -18.92 1.93
N ASN A 38 6.80 -18.51 2.74
CA ASN A 38 6.13 -19.39 3.70
C ASN A 38 5.15 -20.36 3.02
N LEU A 39 4.45 -19.91 1.96
CA LEU A 39 3.48 -20.73 1.25
C LEU A 39 4.11 -21.69 0.24
N TYR A 40 5.23 -21.28 -0.37
CA TYR A 40 5.93 -22.00 -1.43
C TYR A 40 7.43 -22.11 -1.13
N PRO A 41 7.83 -22.76 -0.01
CA PRO A 41 9.24 -22.90 0.36
C PRO A 41 10.05 -23.72 -0.65
N ASP A 42 9.37 -24.60 -1.41
CA ASP A 42 9.92 -25.44 -2.48
C ASP A 42 9.74 -24.83 -3.88
N TRP A 43 9.23 -23.60 -3.97
CA TRP A 43 8.94 -22.87 -5.20
C TRP A 43 7.87 -23.51 -6.10
N ASN A 44 7.10 -24.46 -5.58
CA ASN A 44 6.02 -25.08 -6.33
C ASN A 44 4.71 -24.29 -6.19
N ILE A 45 4.57 -23.24 -7.01
CA ILE A 45 3.44 -22.30 -6.94
C ILE A 45 2.14 -22.93 -7.46
N ASP A 46 1.08 -22.88 -6.66
CA ASP A 46 -0.27 -23.25 -7.10
C ASP A 46 -0.90 -22.12 -7.91
N VAL A 47 -0.61 -22.11 -9.21
CA VAL A 47 -1.06 -21.08 -10.16
C VAL A 47 -2.57 -20.84 -10.10
N LYS A 48 -3.39 -21.89 -9.92
CA LYS A 48 -4.86 -21.73 -9.90
C LYS A 48 -5.31 -21.03 -8.64
N LYS A 49 -4.72 -21.36 -7.49
CA LYS A 49 -4.99 -20.69 -6.21
C LYS A 49 -4.58 -19.21 -6.26
N GLU A 50 -3.39 -18.92 -6.80
CA GLU A 50 -2.91 -17.54 -6.95
C GLU A 50 -3.84 -16.72 -7.86
N GLN A 51 -4.24 -17.27 -9.00
CA GLN A 51 -5.19 -16.60 -9.89
C GLN A 51 -6.59 -16.45 -9.27
N ALA A 52 -7.03 -17.34 -8.39
CA ALA A 52 -8.27 -17.19 -7.65
C ALA A 52 -8.18 -16.01 -6.66
N LEU A 53 -7.08 -15.91 -5.91
CA LEU A 53 -6.80 -14.77 -5.04
C LEU A 53 -6.81 -13.45 -5.84
N LEU A 54 -6.16 -13.40 -7.00
CA LEU A 54 -6.18 -12.20 -7.85
C LEU A 54 -7.60 -11.78 -8.28
N ARG A 55 -8.53 -12.71 -8.47
CA ARG A 55 -9.93 -12.40 -8.81
C ARG A 55 -10.70 -11.79 -7.63
N GLU A 56 -10.40 -12.21 -6.41
CA GLU A 56 -11.13 -11.83 -5.20
C GLU A 56 -10.75 -10.45 -4.63
N HIS A 57 -9.72 -9.81 -5.17
CA HIS A 57 -9.16 -8.55 -4.66
C HIS A 57 -9.16 -7.46 -5.72
N ASP A 58 -9.36 -6.22 -5.31
CA ASP A 58 -9.46 -5.05 -6.19
C ASP A 58 -8.10 -4.37 -6.39
N ARG A 59 -7.26 -4.41 -5.34
CA ARG A 59 -5.91 -3.84 -5.30
C ARG A 59 -4.89 -4.93 -5.00
N ILE A 60 -3.83 -4.98 -5.79
CA ILE A 60 -2.73 -5.95 -5.65
C ILE A 60 -1.46 -5.18 -5.28
N ILE A 61 -0.88 -5.45 -4.12
CA ILE A 61 0.33 -4.79 -3.64
C ILE A 61 1.46 -5.80 -3.51
N PHE A 62 2.62 -5.49 -4.07
CA PHE A 62 3.84 -6.25 -3.82
C PHE A 62 4.66 -5.56 -2.74
N GLN A 63 4.94 -6.27 -1.66
CA GLN A 63 5.78 -5.80 -0.57
C GLN A 63 7.04 -6.65 -0.45
N PHE A 64 8.21 -6.02 -0.58
CA PHE A 64 9.47 -6.76 -0.57
C PHE A 64 10.66 -5.88 -0.21
N PRO A 65 11.77 -6.47 0.28
CA PRO A 65 13.03 -5.76 0.41
C PRO A 65 13.65 -5.54 -0.98
N PHE A 66 14.13 -4.33 -1.24
CA PHE A 66 14.64 -3.93 -2.53
C PHE A 66 16.08 -4.41 -2.74
N TYR A 67 16.22 -5.66 -3.17
CA TYR A 67 17.51 -6.32 -3.35
C TYR A 67 18.03 -6.16 -4.77
N TRP A 68 19.28 -5.72 -4.90
CA TRP A 68 19.94 -5.55 -6.20
C TRP A 68 19.06 -4.84 -7.22
N TYR A 69 18.42 -3.75 -6.79
CA TYR A 69 17.55 -2.93 -7.62
C TYR A 69 16.30 -3.66 -8.17
N SER A 70 15.86 -4.73 -7.49
CA SER A 70 14.76 -5.58 -7.93
C SER A 70 14.05 -6.25 -6.74
N SER A 71 13.13 -7.17 -7.03
CA SER A 71 12.47 -8.02 -6.06
C SER A 71 13.30 -9.25 -5.71
N PRO A 72 12.99 -9.93 -4.58
CA PRO A 72 13.45 -11.29 -4.34
C PRO A 72 13.03 -12.24 -5.47
N PRO A 73 13.78 -13.34 -5.67
CA PRO A 73 13.65 -14.13 -6.89
C PRO A 73 12.36 -14.97 -6.93
N LEU A 74 11.79 -15.35 -5.77
CA LEU A 74 10.50 -16.05 -5.73
C LEU A 74 9.36 -15.16 -6.26
N LEU A 75 9.35 -13.86 -5.96
CA LEU A 75 8.36 -12.94 -6.54
C LEU A 75 8.49 -12.85 -8.06
N LYS A 76 9.71 -12.91 -8.59
CA LYS A 76 9.91 -12.95 -10.05
C LYS A 76 9.42 -14.27 -10.65
N HIS A 77 9.70 -15.39 -9.99
CA HIS A 77 9.16 -16.69 -10.40
C HIS A 77 7.63 -16.72 -10.37
N TRP A 78 7.02 -16.14 -9.33
CA TRP A 78 5.57 -15.97 -9.21
C TRP A 78 5.00 -15.17 -10.38
N GLN A 79 5.63 -14.04 -10.74
CA GLN A 79 5.20 -13.26 -11.91
C GLN A 79 5.21 -14.12 -13.18
N ASP A 80 6.26 -14.92 -13.39
CA ASP A 80 6.43 -15.72 -14.61
C ASP A 80 5.41 -16.85 -14.74
N VAL A 81 4.98 -17.47 -13.64
CA VAL A 81 4.07 -18.63 -13.67
C VAL A 81 2.60 -18.25 -13.46
N VAL A 82 2.31 -17.18 -12.71
CA VAL A 82 0.94 -16.78 -12.38
C VAL A 82 0.34 -15.86 -13.45
N LEU A 83 1.15 -14.97 -14.02
CA LEU A 83 0.70 -13.98 -15.02
C LEU A 83 0.61 -14.59 -16.42
N GLU A 84 -0.23 -15.61 -16.56
CA GLU A 84 -0.42 -16.36 -17.82
C GLU A 84 -1.26 -15.58 -18.84
N GLU A 85 -0.79 -15.53 -20.08
CA GLU A 85 -1.55 -14.98 -21.21
C GLU A 85 -2.86 -15.77 -21.42
N GLY A 86 -3.94 -15.05 -21.68
CA GLY A 86 -5.29 -15.60 -21.77
C GLY A 86 -6.04 -15.67 -20.45
N VAL A 87 -5.35 -15.49 -19.31
CA VAL A 87 -5.98 -15.40 -17.98
C VAL A 87 -5.81 -14.01 -17.38
N THR A 88 -4.58 -13.56 -17.16
CA THR A 88 -4.31 -12.29 -16.50
C THR A 88 -4.25 -11.12 -17.47
N HIS A 89 -3.95 -11.40 -18.73
CA HIS A 89 -3.87 -10.42 -19.81
C HIS A 89 -4.04 -11.10 -21.17
N GLY A 90 -4.20 -10.33 -22.24
CA GLY A 90 -4.26 -10.85 -23.61
C GLY A 90 -5.28 -10.10 -24.48
N PRO A 91 -5.50 -10.55 -25.73
CA PRO A 91 -6.34 -9.84 -26.70
C PRO A 91 -7.81 -9.64 -26.30
N ARG A 92 -8.31 -10.43 -25.33
CA ARG A 92 -9.70 -10.38 -24.83
C ARG A 92 -9.83 -9.73 -23.45
N GLY A 93 -8.78 -9.04 -22.99
CA GLY A 93 -8.67 -8.59 -21.60
C GLY A 93 -8.20 -9.72 -20.68
N GLY A 94 -8.14 -9.43 -19.38
CA GLY A 94 -7.72 -10.40 -18.37
C GLY A 94 -8.27 -10.08 -16.99
N ILE A 95 -8.13 -11.01 -16.05
CA ILE A 95 -8.69 -10.86 -14.69
C ILE A 95 -8.12 -9.69 -13.89
N LEU A 96 -7.04 -9.05 -14.38
CA LEU A 96 -6.36 -7.92 -13.74
C LEU A 96 -6.79 -6.56 -14.29
N GLU A 97 -7.56 -6.52 -15.37
CA GLU A 97 -7.93 -5.28 -16.02
C GLU A 97 -8.76 -4.37 -15.09
N GLY A 98 -8.36 -3.10 -14.97
CA GLY A 98 -9.00 -2.11 -14.10
C GLY A 98 -8.68 -2.24 -12.61
N LYS A 99 -7.90 -3.25 -12.19
CA LYS A 99 -7.43 -3.37 -10.80
C LYS A 99 -6.30 -2.39 -10.53
N GLU A 100 -6.05 -2.11 -9.26
CA GLU A 100 -4.93 -1.27 -8.84
C GLU A 100 -3.71 -2.12 -8.54
N PHE A 101 -2.53 -1.60 -8.88
CA PHE A 101 -1.26 -2.27 -8.60
C PHE A 101 -0.25 -1.31 -8.01
N GLY A 102 0.35 -1.69 -6.89
CA GLY A 102 1.32 -0.86 -6.18
C GLY A 102 2.48 -1.65 -5.58
N LEU A 103 3.50 -0.91 -5.16
CA LEU A 103 4.73 -1.45 -4.60
C LEU A 103 4.96 -0.86 -3.20
N VAL A 104 5.38 -1.70 -2.26
CA VAL A 104 5.92 -1.31 -0.96
C VAL A 104 7.36 -1.80 -0.87
N LEU A 105 8.31 -0.87 -0.86
CA LEU A 105 9.73 -1.15 -1.00
C LEU A 105 10.47 -0.85 0.29
N MET A 106 11.10 -1.85 0.89
CA MET A 106 12.03 -1.65 2.01
C MET A 106 13.44 -1.44 1.46
N ILE A 107 14.01 -0.24 1.67
CA ILE A 107 15.25 0.19 1.03
C ILE A 107 16.31 0.53 2.10
N GLY A 108 17.50 -0.07 1.98
CA GLY A 108 18.60 0.12 2.95
C GLY A 108 19.43 1.38 2.73
N VAL A 109 19.38 1.96 1.53
CA VAL A 109 20.10 3.19 1.15
C VAL A 109 19.21 4.40 1.40
N SER A 110 19.78 5.58 1.67
CA SER A 110 18.98 6.80 1.87
C SER A 110 18.38 7.31 0.56
N GLU A 111 17.17 7.86 0.62
CA GLU A 111 16.42 8.46 -0.50
C GLU A 111 17.27 9.39 -1.39
N LYS A 112 18.08 10.27 -0.78
CA LYS A 112 18.92 11.26 -1.47
C LYS A 112 19.93 10.68 -2.46
N GLU A 113 20.21 9.38 -2.40
CA GLU A 113 21.14 8.70 -3.32
C GLU A 113 20.47 8.25 -4.62
N TYR A 114 19.14 8.11 -4.63
CA TYR A 114 18.32 7.69 -5.78
C TYR A 114 17.99 8.86 -6.71
N ARG A 115 19.03 9.48 -7.26
CA ARG A 115 18.92 10.58 -8.22
C ARG A 115 20.15 10.64 -9.11
N ALA A 116 20.03 11.35 -10.24
CA ALA A 116 21.18 11.70 -11.06
C ALA A 116 22.24 12.44 -10.21
N GLY A 117 23.47 11.92 -10.20
CA GLY A 117 24.57 12.46 -9.39
C GLY A 117 24.61 12.00 -7.93
N GLY A 118 23.64 11.22 -7.45
CA GLY A 118 23.72 10.44 -6.20
C GLY A 118 24.41 9.10 -6.44
N ASN A 119 24.74 8.35 -5.38
CA ASN A 119 25.48 7.09 -5.52
C ASN A 119 24.74 6.03 -6.35
N GLU A 120 23.40 5.98 -6.27
CA GLU A 120 22.59 5.01 -6.98
C GLU A 120 22.29 5.42 -8.44
N GLN A 121 22.57 6.67 -8.81
CA GLN A 121 22.43 7.27 -10.16
C GLN A 121 21.03 7.31 -10.77
N PHE A 122 20.07 6.54 -10.26
CA PHE A 122 18.72 6.38 -10.80
C PHE A 122 17.67 6.64 -9.72
N THR A 123 16.51 7.12 -10.13
CA THR A 123 15.34 7.21 -9.24
C THR A 123 14.70 5.84 -9.02
N ILE A 124 13.95 5.65 -7.93
CA ILE A 124 13.17 4.42 -7.72
C ILE A 124 12.13 4.22 -8.83
N SER A 125 11.52 5.30 -9.33
CA SER A 125 10.60 5.23 -10.47
C SER A 125 11.27 4.62 -11.71
N GLU A 126 12.54 4.95 -11.98
CA GLU A 126 13.29 4.33 -13.09
C GLU A 126 13.58 2.86 -12.85
N LEU A 127 13.98 2.51 -11.63
CA LEU A 127 14.36 1.13 -11.28
C LEU A 127 13.16 0.20 -11.18
N THR A 128 11.95 0.74 -10.97
CA THR A 128 10.70 -0.03 -10.86
C THR A 128 9.91 -0.10 -12.16
N LYS A 129 10.44 0.45 -13.27
CA LYS A 129 9.83 0.38 -14.61
C LYS A 129 9.38 -1.02 -15.04
N PRO A 130 10.08 -2.13 -14.75
CA PRO A 130 9.58 -3.46 -15.09
C PRO A 130 8.21 -3.77 -14.48
N PHE A 131 7.96 -3.36 -13.23
CA PHE A 131 6.68 -3.52 -12.55
C PHE A 131 5.60 -2.59 -13.13
N GLN A 132 5.98 -1.35 -13.46
CA GLN A 132 5.07 -0.42 -14.15
C GLN A 132 4.65 -0.97 -15.53
N ALA A 133 5.60 -1.52 -16.29
CA ALA A 133 5.33 -2.14 -17.59
C ALA A 133 4.44 -3.38 -17.45
N MET A 134 4.66 -4.20 -16.42
CA MET A 134 3.80 -5.33 -16.08
C MET A 134 2.36 -4.87 -15.81
N ALA A 135 2.19 -3.82 -15.00
CA ALA A 135 0.88 -3.23 -14.71
C ALA A 135 0.17 -2.78 -15.99
N GLY A 136 0.88 -2.04 -16.85
CA GLY A 136 0.34 -1.59 -18.14
C GLY A 136 -0.04 -2.75 -19.06
N LYS A 137 0.77 -3.82 -19.10
CA LYS A 137 0.50 -5.00 -19.93
C LYS A 137 -0.74 -5.79 -19.45
N THR A 138 -0.99 -5.77 -18.15
CA THR A 138 -2.12 -6.46 -17.50
C THR A 138 -3.36 -5.60 -17.36
N GLY A 139 -3.30 -4.32 -17.78
CA GLY A 139 -4.42 -3.39 -17.71
C GLY A 139 -4.71 -2.85 -16.31
N MET A 140 -3.74 -2.96 -15.38
CA MET A 140 -3.86 -2.42 -14.03
C MET A 140 -3.51 -0.92 -13.97
N HIS A 141 -4.11 -0.21 -13.03
CA HIS A 141 -3.76 1.16 -12.65
C HIS A 141 -2.53 1.14 -11.74
N TYR A 142 -1.39 1.60 -12.25
CA TYR A 142 -0.15 1.66 -11.49
C TYR A 142 -0.17 2.81 -10.49
N LEU A 143 -0.05 2.48 -9.21
CA LEU A 143 0.05 3.42 -8.11
C LEU A 143 1.51 3.87 -7.92
N PRO A 144 1.75 5.09 -7.38
CA PRO A 144 3.08 5.49 -6.94
C PRO A 144 3.67 4.47 -5.97
N PRO A 145 4.95 4.06 -6.12
CA PRO A 145 5.62 3.21 -5.15
C PRO A 145 5.64 3.85 -3.77
N PHE A 146 5.38 3.05 -2.73
CA PHE A 146 5.58 3.44 -1.35
C PHE A 146 6.97 3.00 -0.89
N GLU A 147 7.86 3.97 -0.72
CA GLU A 147 9.30 3.76 -0.53
C GLU A 147 9.65 4.00 0.94
N ILE A 148 10.23 2.99 1.59
CA ILE A 148 10.59 3.05 3.01
C ILE A 148 12.11 2.95 3.11
N TYR A 149 12.75 4.09 3.33
CA TYR A 149 14.19 4.23 3.41
C TYR A 149 14.70 4.07 4.85
N GLN A 150 15.73 3.25 5.04
CA GLN A 150 16.53 3.21 6.28
C GLN A 150 15.69 3.00 7.55
N PHE A 151 14.59 2.23 7.46
CA PHE A 151 13.60 2.06 8.53
C PHE A 151 14.19 1.67 9.90
N VAL A 152 15.22 0.83 9.90
CA VAL A 152 15.89 0.36 11.13
C VAL A 152 16.55 1.51 11.89
N TYR A 153 16.93 2.58 11.20
CA TYR A 153 17.58 3.77 11.76
C TYR A 153 16.59 4.91 12.06
N THR A 154 15.30 4.70 11.80
CA THR A 154 14.24 5.67 12.07
C THR A 154 13.88 5.65 13.57
N GLU A 155 13.58 6.82 14.14
CA GLU A 155 13.08 6.95 15.51
C GLU A 155 11.62 6.46 15.61
N ASP A 156 11.20 5.99 16.78
CA ASP A 156 9.90 5.31 16.94
C ASP A 156 8.70 6.18 16.59
N ASP A 157 8.70 7.46 16.98
CA ASP A 157 7.62 8.41 16.61
C ASP A 157 7.50 8.54 15.09
N ARG A 158 8.64 8.64 14.40
CA ARG A 158 8.67 8.72 12.93
C ARG A 158 8.28 7.40 12.27
N LYS A 159 8.48 6.25 12.92
CA LYS A 159 7.97 4.96 12.40
C LYS A 159 6.45 4.94 12.43
N MET A 160 5.83 5.51 13.47
CA MET A 160 4.37 5.64 13.53
C MET A 160 3.84 6.55 12.42
N ASP A 161 4.52 7.66 12.15
CA ASP A 161 4.16 8.56 11.04
C ASP A 161 4.17 7.85 9.67
N ILE A 162 5.04 6.85 9.48
CA ILE A 162 5.14 6.06 8.25
C ILE A 162 3.99 5.03 8.15
N LEU A 163 3.39 4.60 9.26
CA LEU A 163 2.25 3.66 9.22
C LEU A 163 1.01 4.27 8.58
N ILE A 164 0.77 5.56 8.79
CA ILE A 164 -0.40 6.24 8.22
C ILE A 164 -0.42 6.16 6.68
N PRO A 165 0.61 6.64 5.95
CA PRO A 165 0.61 6.53 4.49
C PRO A 165 0.71 5.07 4.02
N TYR A 166 1.29 4.17 4.81
CA TYR A 166 1.24 2.72 4.52
C TYR A 166 -0.20 2.18 4.56
N TRP A 167 -0.98 2.50 5.59
CA TRP A 167 -2.39 2.12 5.67
C TRP A 167 -3.21 2.76 4.56
N GLN A 168 -2.96 4.01 4.21
CA GLN A 168 -3.60 4.68 3.09
C GLN A 168 -3.32 3.94 1.78
N MET A 169 -2.06 3.57 1.52
CA MET A 169 -1.68 2.79 0.34
C MET A 169 -2.43 1.45 0.25
N LEU A 170 -2.77 0.84 1.38
CA LEU A 170 -3.47 -0.44 1.41
C LEU A 170 -4.99 -0.33 1.41
N THR A 171 -5.56 0.77 1.92
CA THR A 171 -7.00 0.81 2.25
C THR A 171 -7.74 2.05 1.74
N MET A 172 -7.04 3.15 1.47
CA MET A 172 -7.65 4.38 0.97
C MET A 172 -7.96 4.25 -0.52
N GLU A 173 -9.06 4.85 -0.96
CA GLU A 173 -9.37 5.00 -2.37
C GLU A 173 -8.24 5.73 -3.10
N ASN A 174 -8.02 5.41 -4.38
CA ASN A 174 -7.00 6.05 -5.21
C ASN A 174 -7.44 7.45 -5.67
N ASN A 175 -7.63 8.33 -4.70
CA ASN A 175 -7.95 9.74 -4.85
C ASN A 175 -7.24 10.50 -3.74
N ASP A 176 -6.24 11.30 -4.10
CA ASP A 176 -5.39 12.01 -3.14
C ASP A 176 -5.99 13.31 -2.60
N SER A 177 -7.29 13.53 -2.81
CA SER A 177 -7.96 14.72 -2.28
C SER A 177 -7.99 14.71 -0.75
N LEU A 178 -7.93 15.91 -0.16
CA LEU A 178 -8.07 16.10 1.29
C LEU A 178 -9.34 15.42 1.82
N ALA A 179 -10.47 15.60 1.12
CA ALA A 179 -11.74 14.99 1.48
C ALA A 179 -11.67 13.46 1.53
N THR A 180 -10.95 12.81 0.61
CA THR A 180 -10.79 11.35 0.62
C THR A 180 -9.98 10.90 1.84
N ARG A 181 -8.89 11.62 2.16
CA ARG A 181 -8.05 11.32 3.31
C ARG A 181 -8.78 11.51 4.63
N GLU A 182 -9.58 12.57 4.73
CA GLU A 182 -10.42 12.84 5.90
C GLU A 182 -11.48 11.75 6.07
N ASN A 183 -12.25 11.45 5.03
CA ASN A 183 -13.26 10.38 5.09
C ASN A 183 -12.65 9.03 5.47
N TRP A 184 -11.47 8.72 4.93
CA TRP A 184 -10.72 7.52 5.29
C TRP A 184 -10.35 7.50 6.78
N LEU A 185 -9.80 8.61 7.30
CA LEU A 185 -9.41 8.71 8.71
C LEU A 185 -10.63 8.62 9.64
N MET A 186 -11.74 9.27 9.28
CA MET A 186 -12.98 9.25 10.04
C MET A 186 -13.59 7.85 10.13
N ASN A 187 -13.64 7.13 9.00
CA ASN A 187 -14.09 5.73 8.98
C ASN A 187 -13.20 4.84 9.85
N LEU A 188 -11.87 5.04 9.81
CA LEU A 188 -10.94 4.29 10.63
C LEU A 188 -11.16 4.56 12.13
N LEU A 189 -11.34 5.83 12.52
CA LEU A 189 -11.64 6.21 13.90
C LEU A 189 -12.95 5.58 14.39
N GLU A 190 -14.00 5.58 13.56
CA GLU A 190 -15.27 4.93 13.89
C GLU A 190 -15.12 3.43 14.12
N GLU A 191 -14.37 2.73 13.25
CA GLU A 191 -14.10 1.30 13.42
C GLU A 191 -13.36 1.03 14.73
N VAL A 192 -12.34 1.83 15.05
CA VAL A 192 -11.56 1.69 16.29
C VAL A 192 -12.44 1.94 17.52
N ILE A 193 -13.20 3.05 17.55
CA ILE A 193 -14.13 3.39 18.66
C ILE A 193 -15.13 2.27 18.91
N ASN A 194 -15.68 1.70 17.83
CA ASN A 194 -16.67 0.62 17.91
C ASN A 194 -16.07 -0.72 18.39
N SER A 195 -14.75 -0.88 18.26
CA SER A 195 -14.03 -2.11 18.62
C SER A 195 -13.31 -2.05 19.97
N SER A 196 -13.09 -0.85 20.54
CA SER A 196 -12.40 -0.66 21.81
C SER A 196 -13.31 -0.99 23.00
N ASP A 197 -12.79 -1.71 24.00
CA ASP A 197 -13.55 -2.12 25.20
C ASP A 197 -13.47 -1.12 26.37
N GLY A 198 -12.68 -0.03 26.24
CA GLY A 198 -12.37 0.92 27.31
C GLY A 198 -13.07 2.29 27.14
N THR A 199 -13.83 2.71 28.16
CA THR A 199 -14.59 3.97 28.13
C THR A 199 -13.72 5.22 27.95
N ASP A 200 -12.52 5.24 28.53
CA ASP A 200 -11.66 6.44 28.49
C ASP A 200 -11.00 6.63 27.12
N GLU A 201 -10.57 5.55 26.48
CA GLU A 201 -9.99 5.56 25.14
C GLU A 201 -11.05 5.92 24.09
N GLN A 202 -12.26 5.36 24.22
CA GLN A 202 -13.41 5.76 23.41
C GLN A 202 -13.70 7.25 23.52
N ASN A 203 -13.65 7.81 24.72
CA ASN A 203 -13.91 9.25 24.93
C ASN A 203 -12.84 10.13 24.25
N ILE A 204 -11.56 9.75 24.32
CA ILE A 204 -10.47 10.49 23.66
C ILE A 204 -10.63 10.44 22.14
N LEU A 205 -10.91 9.26 21.59
CA LEU A 205 -11.08 9.07 20.15
C LEU A 205 -12.34 9.77 19.64
N ALA A 206 -13.44 9.72 20.38
CA ALA A 206 -14.67 10.45 20.06
C ALA A 206 -14.43 11.97 20.09
N TYR A 207 -13.71 12.50 21.08
CA TYR A 207 -13.35 13.92 21.11
C TYR A 207 -12.46 14.33 19.93
N ALA A 208 -11.49 13.50 19.55
CA ALA A 208 -10.67 13.75 18.37
C ALA A 208 -11.51 13.76 17.09
N LYS A 209 -12.48 12.84 16.98
CA LYS A 209 -13.45 12.79 15.88
C LYS A 209 -14.26 14.09 15.79
N ASP A 210 -14.82 14.55 16.91
CA ASP A 210 -15.62 15.79 16.96
C ASP A 210 -14.82 17.02 16.49
N ILE A 211 -13.54 17.14 16.89
CA ILE A 211 -12.66 18.21 16.42
C ILE A 211 -12.47 18.17 14.90
N ILE A 212 -12.31 16.97 14.32
CA ILE A 212 -12.13 16.82 12.88
C ILE A 212 -13.40 17.27 12.15
N GLU A 213 -14.58 16.87 12.63
CA GLU A 213 -15.88 17.28 12.05
C GLU A 213 -16.10 18.80 12.14
N GLU A 214 -15.74 19.43 13.27
CA GLU A 214 -15.83 20.88 13.43
C GLU A 214 -14.91 21.61 12.42
N ASN A 215 -13.66 21.17 12.29
CA ASN A 215 -12.71 21.74 11.34
C ASN A 215 -13.18 21.55 9.89
N GLN A 216 -13.82 20.42 9.55
CA GLN A 216 -14.40 20.20 8.23
C GLN A 216 -15.50 21.21 7.92
N SER A 217 -16.43 21.43 8.86
CA SER A 217 -17.49 22.43 8.72
C SER A 217 -16.90 23.84 8.52
N GLU A 218 -15.86 24.20 9.27
CA GLU A 218 -15.20 25.50 9.12
C GLU A 218 -14.55 25.64 7.73
N ILE A 219 -13.88 24.60 7.23
CA ILE A 219 -13.29 24.60 5.88
C ILE A 219 -14.36 24.76 4.79
N GLU A 220 -15.52 24.12 4.94
CA GLU A 220 -16.65 24.28 4.00
C GLU A 220 -17.21 25.69 4.01
N ASP A 221 -17.43 26.27 5.19
CA ASP A 221 -17.88 27.66 5.33
C ASP A 221 -16.88 28.64 4.69
N LEU A 222 -15.59 28.44 4.94
CA LEU A 222 -14.51 29.26 4.33
C LEU A 222 -14.49 29.14 2.80
N LYS A 223 -14.71 27.94 2.24
CA LYS A 223 -14.82 27.74 0.80
C LYS A 223 -16.01 28.50 0.20
N ILE A 224 -17.17 28.46 0.86
CA ILE A 224 -18.36 29.22 0.43
C ILE A 224 -18.07 30.72 0.39
N VAL A 225 -17.42 31.25 1.44
CA VAL A 225 -17.03 32.67 1.48
C VAL A 225 -16.06 33.01 0.34
N LEU A 226 -15.07 32.14 0.11
CA LEU A 226 -14.09 32.33 -0.96
C LEU A 226 -14.75 32.36 -2.35
N ASP A 227 -15.67 31.44 -2.63
CA ASP A 227 -16.39 31.37 -3.89
C ASP A 227 -17.25 32.62 -4.14
N GLN A 228 -17.90 33.14 -3.09
CA GLN A 228 -18.65 34.39 -3.16
C GLN A 228 -17.76 35.61 -3.47
N MET A 229 -16.51 35.60 -3.01
CA MET A 229 -15.55 36.66 -3.31
C MET A 229 -15.07 36.62 -4.77
N TYR A 230 -14.87 35.43 -5.34
CA TYR A 230 -14.41 35.26 -6.74
C TYR A 230 -15.52 35.40 -7.79
N GLN A 231 -16.80 35.35 -7.40
CA GLN A 231 -17.93 35.61 -8.29
C GLN A 231 -18.29 37.11 -8.44
N ARG A 232 -17.51 38.02 -7.83
CA ARG A 232 -17.59 39.48 -8.03
C ARG A 232 -16.49 40.00 -8.94
#